data_AF-A0A654U0V8-F1
#
_entry.id   AF-A0A654U0V8-F1
#
_cell.length_a   1.000
_cell.length_b   1.000
_cell.length_c   1.000
_cell.angle_alpha   90.00
_cell.angle_beta   90.00
_cell.angle_gamma   90.00
#
_symmetry.space_group_name_H-M   'P 1'
#
loop_
_entity.id
_entity.type
_entity.pdbx_description
1 polymer ?
#
loop_
_entity_poly.entity_id
_entity_poly.type
_entity_poly.pdbx_seq_one_letter_code
_entity_poly.pdbx_strand_id
1 'polypeptide(L)'
;MTSCADPARGPGRYHRTGEPGVWYASNKEQGAWAELFRHFVDDGVDPFEVRRRVGRVAVTLQVLDLTDERTRSHLGVDETDLLSDDYTTTQAIAAARDANFDAVLAPAAALPGCQTLAVFVHALPNIEPERSEVRQPPPRLANLLPLIRPHEHMPDSVRRLLATLTRAGAEAIRRRRR
;
A
#
# COMPACT_ATOMS: atom_id res chain seq x y z
N MET A 1 9.27 13.25 4.74
CA MET A 1 8.33 14.28 4.28
C MET A 1 7.10 13.57 3.77
N THR A 2 5.95 13.91 4.29
CA THR A 2 4.64 13.45 3.82
C THR A 2 4.27 14.30 2.61
N SER A 3 4.50 13.76 1.42
CA SER A 3 4.24 14.45 0.15
C SER A 3 3.84 13.43 -0.89
N CYS A 4 2.92 13.81 -1.79
CA CYS A 4 2.60 13.08 -3.00
C CYS A 4 2.85 13.97 -4.22
N ALA A 5 2.89 13.37 -5.41
CA ALA A 5 2.84 14.15 -6.63
C ALA A 5 1.44 14.73 -6.79
N ASP A 6 1.37 16.03 -7.06
CA ASP A 6 0.13 16.76 -7.29
C ASP A 6 0.35 17.79 -8.42
N PRO A 7 -0.27 17.62 -9.60
CA PRO A 7 -1.18 16.54 -9.96
C PRO A 7 -0.51 15.16 -10.02
N ALA A 8 -1.30 14.10 -9.89
CA ALA A 8 -0.82 12.73 -9.90
C ALA A 8 -0.18 12.35 -11.25
N ARG A 9 1.02 11.76 -11.22
CA ARG A 9 1.79 11.39 -12.43
C ARG A 9 1.31 10.11 -13.12
N GLY A 10 0.57 9.29 -12.41
CA GLY A 10 0.01 8.03 -12.89
C GLY A 10 -1.24 7.68 -12.08
N PRO A 11 -1.95 6.61 -12.43
CA PRO A 11 -3.12 6.19 -11.69
C PRO A 11 -2.71 5.52 -10.39
N GLY A 12 -3.57 5.63 -9.39
CA GLY A 12 -3.54 4.81 -8.19
C GLY A 12 -4.94 4.37 -7.81
N ARG A 13 -5.05 3.57 -6.75
CA ARG A 13 -6.34 3.04 -6.28
C ARG A 13 -7.36 4.15 -5.99
N TYR A 14 -6.94 5.26 -5.38
CA TYR A 14 -7.83 6.38 -5.02
C TYR A 14 -7.53 7.70 -5.76
N HIS A 15 -6.96 7.65 -6.96
CA HIS A 15 -6.81 8.82 -7.85
C HIS A 15 -6.55 8.41 -9.30
N ARG A 16 -6.96 9.26 -10.25
CA ARG A 16 -6.57 9.14 -11.66
C ARG A 16 -5.33 9.96 -11.96
N THR A 17 -4.68 9.65 -13.07
CA THR A 17 -3.62 10.50 -13.63
C THR A 17 -4.14 11.91 -13.86
N GLY A 18 -3.40 12.93 -13.43
CA GLY A 18 -3.78 14.34 -13.59
C GLY A 18 -4.73 14.88 -12.51
N GLU A 19 -5.37 14.01 -11.72
CA GLU A 19 -6.18 14.42 -10.57
C GLU A 19 -5.32 14.78 -9.35
N PRO A 20 -5.90 15.41 -8.30
CA PRO A 20 -5.14 15.70 -7.11
C PRO A 20 -4.59 14.43 -6.46
N GLY A 21 -3.33 14.52 -6.04
CA GLY A 21 -2.57 13.38 -5.51
C GLY A 21 -3.16 12.75 -4.25
N VAL A 22 -2.75 11.50 -3.99
CA VAL A 22 -3.04 10.77 -2.76
C VAL A 22 -1.76 10.22 -2.16
N TRP A 23 -1.61 10.38 -0.86
CA TRP A 23 -0.53 9.78 -0.09
C TRP A 23 -1.03 8.54 0.63
N TYR A 24 -0.27 7.45 0.52
CA TYR A 24 -0.66 6.15 1.07
C TYR A 24 0.17 5.80 2.30
N ALA A 25 -0.52 5.35 3.34
CA ALA A 25 0.06 4.74 4.52
C ALA A 25 -0.59 3.39 4.80
N SER A 26 0.05 2.60 5.67
CA SER A 26 -0.53 1.37 6.20
C SER A 26 -0.56 1.43 7.73
N ASN A 27 -1.56 0.79 8.33
CA ASN A 27 -1.68 0.67 9.78
C ASN A 27 -0.55 -0.18 10.41
N LYS A 28 0.19 -0.95 9.60
CA LYS A 28 1.29 -1.82 10.02
C LYS A 28 2.50 -1.63 9.09
N GLU A 29 3.71 -1.64 9.66
CA GLU A 29 4.95 -1.56 8.86
C GLU A 29 5.02 -2.70 7.83
N GLN A 30 4.53 -3.90 8.19
CA GLN A 30 4.46 -5.05 7.31
C GLN A 30 3.59 -4.79 6.09
N GLY A 31 2.45 -4.09 6.24
CA GLY A 31 1.57 -3.75 5.13
C GLY A 31 2.22 -2.78 4.15
N ALA A 32 2.95 -1.78 4.65
CA ALA A 32 3.70 -0.85 3.80
C ALA A 32 4.80 -1.56 2.99
N TRP A 33 5.54 -2.48 3.59
CA TRP A 33 6.52 -3.30 2.87
C TRP A 33 5.85 -4.28 1.90
N ALA A 34 4.69 -4.84 2.26
CA ALA A 34 3.97 -5.75 1.39
C ALA A 34 3.47 -5.07 0.11
N GLU A 35 2.95 -3.84 0.21
CA GLU A 35 2.59 -3.03 -0.98
C GLU A 35 3.82 -2.73 -1.85
N LEU A 36 4.94 -2.39 -1.21
CA LEU A 36 6.20 -2.21 -1.93
C LEU A 36 6.60 -3.51 -2.67
N PHE A 37 6.55 -4.64 -1.98
CA PHE A 37 6.90 -5.91 -2.59
C PHE A 37 5.95 -6.24 -3.73
N ARG A 38 4.64 -6.08 -3.55
CA ARG A 38 3.64 -6.29 -4.59
C ARG A 38 4.00 -5.56 -5.89
N HIS A 39 4.46 -4.31 -5.82
CA HIS A 39 4.86 -3.55 -7.01
C HIS A 39 6.26 -3.89 -7.55
N PHE A 40 7.29 -4.01 -6.69
CA PHE A 40 8.67 -4.24 -7.16
C PHE A 40 8.95 -5.68 -7.60
N VAL A 41 8.16 -6.60 -7.09
CA VAL A 41 8.24 -8.01 -7.46
C VAL A 41 7.89 -8.16 -8.94
N ASP A 42 6.95 -7.39 -9.47
CA ASP A 42 6.61 -7.39 -10.90
C ASP A 42 7.76 -6.96 -11.82
N ASP A 43 8.73 -6.19 -11.31
CA ASP A 43 9.89 -5.68 -12.06
C ASP A 43 11.13 -6.57 -11.98
N GLY A 44 11.07 -7.74 -11.31
CA GLY A 44 12.17 -8.69 -11.20
C GLY A 44 13.33 -8.25 -10.27
N VAL A 45 13.14 -7.20 -9.49
CA VAL A 45 14.11 -6.70 -8.50
C VAL A 45 14.00 -7.49 -7.20
N ASP A 46 15.12 -7.84 -6.55
CA ASP A 46 15.07 -8.48 -5.22
C ASP A 46 14.46 -7.46 -4.21
N PRO A 47 13.27 -7.76 -3.64
CA PRO A 47 12.60 -6.86 -2.73
C PRO A 47 13.45 -6.51 -1.49
N PHE A 48 14.37 -7.39 -1.07
CA PHE A 48 15.22 -7.19 0.09
C PHE A 48 16.46 -6.33 -0.17
N GLU A 49 16.77 -6.00 -1.43
CA GLU A 49 17.84 -5.06 -1.77
C GLU A 49 17.34 -3.62 -1.87
N VAL A 50 16.04 -3.44 -2.09
CA VAL A 50 15.38 -2.14 -2.23
C VAL A 50 15.59 -1.28 -0.98
N ARG A 51 16.11 -0.06 -1.19
CA ARG A 51 16.20 0.98 -0.16
C ARG A 51 15.07 1.98 -0.34
N ARG A 52 14.23 2.13 0.69
CA ARG A 52 13.12 3.09 0.70
C ARG A 52 13.06 3.82 2.03
N ARG A 53 12.59 5.07 1.97
CA ARG A 53 12.29 5.84 3.15
C ARG A 53 10.99 5.30 3.75
N VAL A 54 11.08 4.72 4.93
CA VAL A 54 9.93 4.25 5.70
C VAL A 54 9.82 5.11 6.95
N GLY A 55 8.60 5.51 7.27
CA GLY A 55 8.32 6.34 8.41
C GLY A 55 7.08 5.91 9.16
N ARG A 56 6.89 6.52 10.34
CA ARG A 56 5.67 6.44 11.13
C ARG A 56 5.09 7.84 11.23
N VAL A 57 3.77 7.92 11.17
CA VAL A 57 3.01 9.14 11.35
C VAL A 57 1.93 8.86 12.40
N ALA A 58 1.58 9.89 13.16
CA ALA A 58 0.35 9.93 13.94
C ALA A 58 -0.59 10.93 13.28
N VAL A 59 -1.86 10.58 13.17
CA VAL A 59 -2.86 11.40 12.47
C VAL A 59 -4.21 11.30 13.16
N THR A 60 -4.97 12.39 13.09
CA THR A 60 -6.40 12.43 13.43
C THR A 60 -7.10 13.05 12.22
N LEU A 61 -7.89 12.25 11.49
CA LEU A 61 -8.48 12.62 10.21
C LEU A 61 -9.96 12.23 10.17
N GLN A 62 -10.76 12.94 9.39
CA GLN A 62 -12.10 12.50 8.99
C GLN A 62 -11.97 11.47 7.88
N VAL A 63 -12.31 10.21 8.16
CA VAL A 63 -12.09 9.11 7.23
C VAL A 63 -13.40 8.51 6.73
N LEU A 64 -13.45 8.21 5.44
CA LEU A 64 -14.43 7.27 4.91
C LEU A 64 -13.93 5.86 5.22
N ASP A 65 -14.54 5.20 6.20
CA ASP A 65 -14.13 3.87 6.66
C ASP A 65 -14.79 2.75 5.84
N LEU A 66 -14.05 2.23 4.86
CA LEU A 66 -14.42 1.09 4.03
C LEU A 66 -13.96 -0.25 4.61
N THR A 67 -13.39 -0.25 5.83
CA THR A 67 -13.14 -1.48 6.58
C THR A 67 -14.39 -1.96 7.29
N ASP A 68 -15.36 -1.05 7.50
CA ASP A 68 -16.70 -1.36 7.97
C ASP A 68 -17.59 -1.89 6.83
N GLU A 69 -18.11 -3.11 7.01
CA GLU A 69 -19.03 -3.75 6.08
C GLU A 69 -20.33 -2.96 5.90
N ARG A 70 -20.79 -2.26 6.94
CA ARG A 70 -22.00 -1.46 6.85
C ARG A 70 -21.79 -0.26 5.93
N THR A 71 -20.71 0.50 6.08
CA THR A 71 -20.35 1.58 5.15
C THR A 71 -20.25 1.08 3.71
N ARG A 72 -19.55 -0.03 3.47
CA ARG A 72 -19.44 -0.65 2.14
C ARG A 72 -20.80 -1.02 1.55
N SER A 73 -21.66 -1.65 2.34
CA SER A 73 -23.02 -2.01 1.93
C SER A 73 -23.86 -0.79 1.54
N HIS A 74 -23.72 0.33 2.26
CA HIS A 74 -24.44 1.58 1.92
C HIS A 74 -23.96 2.20 0.61
N LEU A 75 -22.70 1.95 0.24
CA LEU A 75 -22.11 2.40 -1.02
C LEU A 75 -22.29 1.40 -2.17
N GLY A 76 -22.82 0.21 -1.89
CA GLY A 76 -22.92 -0.87 -2.89
C GLY A 76 -21.56 -1.39 -3.34
N VAL A 77 -20.56 -1.37 -2.47
CA VAL A 77 -19.17 -1.75 -2.75
C VAL A 77 -18.86 -3.08 -2.06
N ASP A 78 -18.32 -4.05 -2.79
CA ASP A 78 -17.82 -5.30 -2.21
C ASP A 78 -16.37 -5.16 -1.72
N GLU A 79 -15.93 -6.01 -0.79
CA GLU A 79 -14.52 -6.02 -0.40
C GLU A 79 -13.59 -6.30 -1.59
N THR A 80 -14.01 -7.17 -2.50
CA THR A 80 -13.22 -7.54 -3.68
C THR A 80 -12.96 -6.35 -4.60
N ASP A 81 -13.89 -5.40 -4.71
CA ASP A 81 -13.69 -4.14 -5.45
C ASP A 81 -12.56 -3.29 -4.86
N LEU A 82 -12.35 -3.36 -3.55
CA LEU A 82 -11.30 -2.63 -2.85
C LEU A 82 -9.93 -3.29 -3.01
N LEU A 83 -9.90 -4.58 -3.33
CA LEU A 83 -8.70 -5.42 -3.39
C LEU A 83 -8.22 -5.70 -4.82
N SER A 84 -9.11 -5.64 -5.80
CA SER A 84 -8.84 -5.93 -7.21
C SER A 84 -7.83 -4.95 -7.83
N ASP A 85 -7.27 -5.33 -8.97
CA ASP A 85 -6.47 -4.43 -9.81
C ASP A 85 -7.29 -3.51 -10.72
N ASP A 86 -8.61 -3.69 -10.80
CA ASP A 86 -9.51 -2.69 -11.38
C ASP A 86 -9.75 -1.55 -10.39
N TYR A 87 -9.23 -0.36 -10.72
CA TYR A 87 -9.35 0.82 -9.88
C TYR A 87 -10.63 1.63 -10.15
N THR A 88 -11.51 1.19 -11.05
CA THR A 88 -12.70 1.97 -11.45
C THR A 88 -13.57 2.35 -10.23
N THR A 89 -13.92 1.37 -9.40
CA THR A 89 -14.74 1.59 -8.19
C THR A 89 -14.00 2.46 -7.16
N THR A 90 -12.73 2.16 -6.89
CA THR A 90 -11.95 2.88 -5.88
C THR A 90 -11.63 4.32 -6.27
N GLN A 91 -11.42 4.59 -7.56
CA GLN A 91 -11.28 5.96 -8.10
C GLN A 91 -12.60 6.73 -8.13
N ALA A 92 -13.74 6.06 -8.27
CA ALA A 92 -15.05 6.72 -8.09
C ALA A 92 -15.26 7.12 -6.62
N ILE A 93 -14.92 6.24 -5.68
CA ILE A 93 -14.98 6.52 -4.23
C ILE A 93 -14.07 7.69 -3.85
N ALA A 94 -12.99 7.94 -4.59
CA ALA A 94 -12.09 9.07 -4.32
C ALA A 94 -12.77 10.46 -4.41
N ALA A 95 -13.97 10.55 -4.98
CA ALA A 95 -14.84 11.73 -4.90
C ALA A 95 -15.27 12.07 -3.45
N ALA A 96 -15.05 11.18 -2.49
CA ALA A 96 -15.23 11.45 -1.06
C ALA A 96 -14.46 12.70 -0.58
N ARG A 97 -13.37 13.07 -1.27
CA ARG A 97 -12.65 14.34 -1.03
C ARG A 97 -13.54 15.57 -1.17
N ASP A 98 -14.56 15.51 -2.02
CA ASP A 98 -15.51 16.62 -2.26
C ASP A 98 -16.62 16.65 -1.20
N ALA A 99 -16.72 15.60 -0.37
CA ALA A 99 -17.65 15.47 0.75
C ALA A 99 -16.98 15.72 2.11
N ASN A 100 -15.87 16.47 2.13
CA ASN A 100 -15.08 16.83 3.32
C ASN A 100 -14.41 15.66 4.07
N PHE A 101 -14.23 14.50 3.42
CA PHE A 101 -13.34 13.47 3.99
C PHE A 101 -11.88 13.84 3.71
N ASP A 102 -11.03 13.69 4.72
CA ASP A 102 -9.58 13.87 4.63
C ASP A 102 -8.88 12.66 4.00
N ALA A 103 -9.46 11.47 4.16
CA ALA A 103 -8.88 10.22 3.71
C ALA A 103 -9.92 9.10 3.51
N VAL A 104 -9.49 8.04 2.84
CA VAL A 104 -10.18 6.74 2.79
C VAL A 104 -9.38 5.73 3.62
N LEU A 105 -10.05 5.02 4.52
CA LEU A 105 -9.49 3.86 5.22
C LEU A 105 -10.08 2.59 4.59
N ALA A 106 -9.25 1.68 4.10
CA ALA A 106 -9.70 0.49 3.40
C ALA A 106 -8.87 -0.75 3.76
N PRO A 107 -9.38 -1.97 3.50
CA PRO A 107 -8.56 -3.18 3.53
C PRO A 107 -7.34 -3.06 2.61
N ALA A 108 -6.18 -3.54 3.07
CA ALA A 108 -4.97 -3.51 2.25
C ALA A 108 -5.01 -4.58 1.16
N ALA A 109 -4.70 -4.17 -0.08
CA ALA A 109 -4.67 -5.07 -1.23
C ALA A 109 -3.50 -6.06 -1.13
N ALA A 110 -2.33 -5.61 -0.67
CA ALA A 110 -1.14 -6.47 -0.67
C ALA A 110 -1.10 -7.52 0.46
N LEU A 111 -1.60 -7.24 1.66
CA LEU A 111 -1.45 -8.15 2.81
C LEU A 111 -2.75 -8.27 3.62
N PRO A 112 -3.36 -9.47 3.72
CA PRO A 112 -4.56 -9.69 4.53
C PRO A 112 -4.39 -9.25 5.98
N GLY A 113 -5.43 -8.67 6.57
CA GLY A 113 -5.42 -8.18 7.96
C GLY A 113 -4.62 -6.89 8.19
N CYS A 114 -4.16 -6.24 7.11
CA CYS A 114 -3.66 -4.86 7.12
C CYS A 114 -4.71 -3.92 6.53
N GLN A 115 -4.56 -2.64 6.82
CA GLN A 115 -5.38 -1.57 6.28
C GLN A 115 -4.49 -0.56 5.56
N THR A 116 -5.05 0.07 4.54
CA THR A 116 -4.46 1.18 3.79
C THR A 116 -5.22 2.45 4.13
N LEU A 117 -4.47 3.50 4.49
CA LEU A 117 -4.97 4.85 4.65
C LEU A 117 -4.54 5.67 3.44
N ALA A 118 -5.50 6.09 2.63
CA ALA A 118 -5.30 6.91 1.44
C ALA A 118 -5.68 8.36 1.78
N VAL A 119 -4.68 9.18 2.12
CA VAL A 119 -4.87 10.57 2.54
C VAL A 119 -4.88 11.48 1.32
N PHE A 120 -5.93 12.28 1.18
CA PHE A 120 -6.04 13.26 0.11
C PHE A 120 -5.06 14.41 0.32
N VAL A 121 -4.54 14.96 -0.77
CA VAL A 121 -3.46 15.97 -0.74
C VAL A 121 -3.77 17.18 0.16
N HIS A 122 -5.04 17.61 0.24
CA HIS A 122 -5.44 18.75 1.06
C HIS A 122 -5.27 18.52 2.57
N ALA A 123 -5.30 17.26 3.02
CA ALA A 123 -5.18 16.88 4.42
C ALA A 123 -3.73 16.58 4.84
N LEU A 124 -2.77 16.55 3.89
CA LEU A 124 -1.35 16.32 4.20
C LEU A 124 -0.74 17.28 5.20
N PRO A 125 -1.08 18.59 5.22
CA PRO A 125 -0.58 19.51 6.25
C PRO A 125 -0.93 19.10 7.69
N ASN A 126 -1.97 18.26 7.87
CA ASN A 126 -2.42 17.78 9.17
C ASN A 126 -1.68 16.50 9.63
N ILE A 127 -0.69 16.04 8.87
CA ILE A 127 0.08 14.83 9.19
C ILE A 127 1.39 15.19 9.87
N GLU A 128 1.58 14.70 11.10
CA GLU A 128 2.83 14.85 11.83
C GLU A 128 3.71 13.59 11.68
N PRO A 129 4.91 13.72 11.07
CA PRO A 129 5.84 12.60 10.98
C PRO A 129 6.59 12.40 12.30
N GLU A 130 6.49 11.20 12.88
CA GLU A 130 7.24 10.84 14.08
C GLU A 130 8.69 10.44 13.76
N ARG A 131 8.85 9.58 12.75
CA ARG A 131 10.16 9.04 12.34
C ARG A 131 10.17 8.83 10.84
N SER A 132 11.31 9.06 10.19
CA SER A 132 11.50 8.79 8.77
C SER A 132 12.95 8.48 8.45
N GLU A 133 13.22 7.25 8.00
CA GLU A 133 14.58 6.79 7.71
C GLU A 133 14.63 5.93 6.46
N VAL A 134 15.76 5.97 5.75
CA VAL A 134 16.01 5.11 4.60
C VAL A 134 16.44 3.74 5.09
N ARG A 135 15.65 2.72 4.81
CA ARG A 135 15.88 1.34 5.27
C ARG A 135 15.75 0.36 4.11
N GLN A 136 16.32 -0.81 4.33
CA GLN A 136 15.93 -2.02 3.60
C GLN A 136 14.86 -2.76 4.40
N PRO A 137 14.04 -3.60 3.75
CA PRO A 137 13.06 -4.40 4.47
C PRO A 137 13.78 -5.32 5.46
N PRO A 138 13.29 -5.45 6.71
CA PRO A 138 13.90 -6.37 7.66
C PRO A 138 13.78 -7.82 7.17
N PRO A 139 14.81 -8.67 7.32
CA PRO A 139 14.81 -10.04 6.76
C PRO A 139 13.65 -10.92 7.22
N ARG A 140 13.09 -10.64 8.41
CA ARG A 140 11.90 -11.33 8.94
C ARG A 140 10.67 -11.22 8.03
N LEU A 141 10.59 -10.22 7.16
CA LEU A 141 9.49 -10.07 6.20
C LEU A 141 9.51 -11.14 5.11
N ALA A 142 10.60 -11.91 4.97
CA ALA A 142 10.63 -13.06 4.07
C ALA A 142 9.51 -14.06 4.37
N ASN A 143 9.15 -14.19 5.66
CA ASN A 143 8.07 -15.05 6.12
C ASN A 143 6.68 -14.56 5.68
N LEU A 144 6.57 -13.31 5.22
CA LEU A 144 5.31 -12.73 4.76
C LEU A 144 5.13 -12.85 3.25
N LEU A 145 6.20 -13.11 2.48
CA LEU A 145 6.11 -13.24 1.02
C LEU A 145 5.00 -14.20 0.55
N PRO A 146 4.77 -15.36 1.20
CA PRO A 146 3.68 -16.27 0.79
C PRO A 146 2.28 -15.71 1.02
N LEU A 147 2.15 -14.73 1.90
CA LEU A 147 0.86 -14.12 2.28
C LEU A 147 0.55 -12.87 1.44
N ILE A 148 1.53 -12.38 0.68
CA ILE A 148 1.33 -11.20 -0.16
C ILE A 148 0.46 -11.60 -1.34
N ARG A 149 -0.66 -10.88 -1.52
CA ARG A 149 -1.51 -11.05 -2.69
C ARG A 149 -0.75 -10.51 -3.91
N PRO A 150 -0.52 -11.31 -4.95
CA PRO A 150 0.09 -10.84 -6.19
C PRO A 150 -0.89 -9.96 -6.98
N HIS A 151 -0.38 -9.16 -7.90
CA HIS A 151 -1.20 -8.57 -8.95
C HIS A 151 -1.88 -9.68 -9.79
N GLU A 152 -3.08 -9.42 -10.27
CA GLU A 152 -3.90 -10.38 -11.04
C GLU A 152 -3.16 -10.89 -12.29
N HIS A 153 -2.21 -10.12 -12.81
CA HIS A 153 -1.41 -10.43 -14.00
C HIS A 153 0.10 -10.53 -13.73
N MET A 154 0.49 -11.10 -12.59
CA MET A 154 1.90 -11.31 -12.24
C MET A 154 2.62 -12.30 -13.20
N PRO A 155 3.78 -11.93 -13.78
CA PRO A 155 4.58 -12.83 -14.62
C PRO A 155 5.10 -14.08 -13.89
N ASP A 156 5.28 -15.19 -14.62
CA ASP A 156 5.79 -16.44 -14.02
C ASP A 156 7.23 -16.35 -13.51
N SER A 157 8.08 -15.51 -14.14
CA SER A 157 9.44 -15.25 -13.68
C SER A 157 9.45 -14.69 -12.26
N VAL A 158 8.55 -13.75 -12.03
CA VAL A 158 8.32 -13.06 -10.77
C VAL A 158 7.79 -14.03 -9.71
N ARG A 159 6.81 -14.87 -10.06
CA ARG A 159 6.31 -15.95 -9.20
C ARG A 159 7.42 -16.90 -8.75
N ARG A 160 8.33 -17.28 -9.65
CA ARG A 160 9.48 -18.14 -9.32
C ARG A 160 10.49 -17.46 -8.39
N LEU A 161 10.74 -16.16 -8.58
CA LEU A 161 11.58 -15.37 -7.68
C LEU A 161 11.01 -15.36 -6.26
N LEU A 162 9.72 -15.07 -6.10
CA LEU A 162 9.03 -15.10 -4.80
C LEU A 162 9.12 -16.46 -4.12
N ALA A 163 8.86 -17.55 -4.85
CA ALA A 163 8.96 -18.89 -4.32
C ALA A 163 10.39 -19.23 -3.86
N THR A 164 11.40 -18.67 -4.53
CA THR A 164 12.81 -18.85 -4.16
C THR A 164 13.17 -18.06 -2.92
N LEU A 165 12.77 -16.79 -2.83
CA LEU A 165 12.98 -15.96 -1.65
C LEU A 165 12.25 -16.50 -0.42
N THR A 166 11.03 -16.99 -0.61
CA THR A 166 10.25 -17.68 0.42
C THR A 166 11.02 -18.88 0.97
N ARG A 167 11.53 -19.76 0.10
CA ARG A 167 12.30 -20.95 0.50
C ARG A 167 13.61 -20.59 1.18
N ALA A 168 14.28 -19.53 0.74
CA ALA A 168 15.51 -19.05 1.36
C ALA A 168 15.26 -18.59 2.81
N GLY A 169 14.11 -17.95 3.04
CA GLY A 169 13.66 -17.54 4.37
C GLY A 169 14.53 -16.43 4.99
N ALA A 170 14.14 -16.02 6.20
CA ALA A 170 14.76 -14.88 6.88
C ALA A 170 16.25 -15.08 7.19
N GLU A 171 16.70 -16.32 7.47
CA GLU A 171 18.10 -16.59 7.82
C GLU A 171 19.07 -16.46 6.64
N ALA A 172 18.69 -16.94 5.46
CA ALA A 172 19.53 -16.81 4.27
C ALA A 172 19.69 -15.32 3.90
N ILE A 173 18.61 -14.54 3.97
CA ILE A 173 18.67 -13.09 3.70
C ILE A 173 19.56 -12.38 4.73
N ARG A 174 19.52 -12.77 6.01
CA ARG A 174 20.44 -12.22 7.02
C ARG A 174 21.90 -12.51 6.68
N ARG A 175 22.23 -13.73 6.22
CA ARG A 175 23.60 -14.12 5.86
C ARG A 175 24.13 -13.35 4.66
N ARG A 176 23.29 -13.07 3.66
CA ARG A 176 23.66 -12.28 2.46
C ARG A 176 24.01 -10.81 2.76
N ARG A 177 23.52 -10.26 3.88
CA ARG A 177 23.74 -8.86 4.28
C ARG A 177 24.94 -8.65 5.21
N ARG A 178 25.59 -9.72 5.65
CA ARG A 178 26.75 -9.67 6.54
C ARG A 178 28.05 -9.58 5.75
#